data_AF-A0A926H3Z1-F1
#
_entry.id   AF-A0A926H3Z1-F1
#
_cell.length_a   1.000
_cell.length_b   1.000
_cell.length_c   1.000
_cell.angle_alpha   90.00
_cell.angle_beta   90.00
_cell.angle_gamma   90.00
#
_symmetry.space_group_name_H-M   'P 1'
#
loop_
_entity.id
_entity.type
_entity.pdbx_description
1 polymer ?
#
loop_
_entity_poly.entity_id
_entity_poly.type
_entity_poly.pdbx_seq_one_letter_code
_entity_poly.pdbx_strand_id
1 'polypeptide(L)'
;MRLSSILFAVLCAVPAFSQSVSQAEMARWQQQANQITIIRDSYGVPHIYGKTDADVVFGLLYTQCEDDFDRVETNYLDAIGRLAEVDGEAALYHDLRARLFMDSTQAIAVYKKSPAWMKKLLDAFADGTNYYLATHPGVKPKLLKRFQPWMPLMFSEGSIGGNISVVSTERLKAFYTNNKSTSWINDFEKYEREPVGSNGFAIAPAKSATKNALLLINPHTSFYFRSEVQMVSDAGLNAYGAVTWGQFFIYQGFNQHCGWMHTSSSA
;
A
#
# COMPACT_ATOMS: atom_id res chain seq x y z
N MET A 1 -2.62 -31.21 -60.45
CA MET A 1 -2.29 -31.64 -59.07
C MET A 1 -1.46 -30.57 -58.39
N ARG A 2 -2.05 -29.78 -57.49
CA ARG A 2 -1.31 -28.95 -56.52
C ARG A 2 -1.89 -29.30 -55.15
N LEU A 3 -1.12 -30.00 -54.33
CA LEU A 3 -1.50 -30.30 -52.95
C LEU A 3 -1.24 -29.06 -52.10
N SER A 4 -2.32 -28.43 -51.61
CA SER A 4 -2.25 -27.44 -50.54
C SER A 4 -2.09 -28.18 -49.22
N SER A 5 -0.92 -28.08 -48.60
CA SER A 5 -0.70 -28.54 -47.22
C SER A 5 -1.08 -27.40 -46.27
N ILE A 6 -2.24 -27.49 -45.64
CA ILE A 6 -2.64 -26.57 -44.56
C ILE A 6 -2.04 -27.13 -43.27
N LEU A 7 -1.00 -26.45 -42.76
CA LEU A 7 -0.41 -26.75 -41.46
C LEU A 7 -1.30 -26.15 -40.38
N PHE A 8 -2.05 -26.98 -39.65
CA PHE A 8 -2.83 -26.56 -38.50
C PHE A 8 -1.88 -26.36 -37.31
N ALA A 9 -1.50 -25.12 -37.02
CA ALA A 9 -0.77 -24.78 -35.80
C ALA A 9 -1.73 -24.89 -34.61
N VAL A 10 -1.63 -25.99 -33.86
CA VAL A 10 -2.29 -26.12 -32.56
C VAL A 10 -1.58 -25.18 -31.59
N LEU A 11 -2.16 -24.01 -31.33
CA LEU A 11 -1.77 -23.20 -30.18
C LEU A 11 -2.14 -23.98 -28.91
N CYS A 12 -1.16 -24.62 -28.29
CA CYS A 12 -1.27 -25.05 -26.91
C CYS A 12 -1.39 -23.79 -26.03
N ALA A 13 -2.63 -23.39 -25.73
CA ALA A 13 -2.91 -22.48 -24.65
C ALA A 13 -2.47 -23.19 -23.35
N VAL A 14 -1.24 -22.95 -22.91
CA VAL A 14 -0.83 -23.31 -21.56
C VAL A 14 -1.67 -22.42 -20.64
N PRO A 15 -2.60 -22.97 -19.84
CA PRO A 15 -3.28 -22.16 -18.85
C PRO A 15 -2.20 -21.59 -17.92
N ALA A 16 -2.09 -20.27 -17.88
CA ALA A 16 -1.33 -19.59 -16.86
C ALA A 16 -2.01 -19.90 -15.52
N PHE A 17 -1.61 -21.02 -14.90
CA PHE A 17 -2.06 -21.36 -13.56
C PHE A 17 -1.65 -20.20 -12.66
N SER A 18 -2.67 -19.53 -12.10
CA SER A 18 -2.49 -18.71 -10.89
C SER A 18 -1.58 -19.48 -9.96
N GLN A 19 -0.41 -18.93 -9.62
CA GLN A 19 0.57 -19.60 -8.77
C GLN A 19 -0.11 -19.91 -7.43
N SER A 20 -0.51 -21.17 -7.25
CA SER A 20 -1.05 -21.67 -6.00
C SER A 20 0.05 -21.60 -4.95
N VAL A 21 -0.34 -21.29 -3.71
CA VAL A 21 0.63 -21.26 -2.62
C VAL A 21 1.15 -22.68 -2.43
N SER A 22 2.47 -22.87 -2.53
CA SER A 22 3.07 -24.17 -2.32
C SER A 22 3.03 -24.58 -0.84
N GLN A 23 3.06 -25.88 -0.57
CA GLN A 23 3.13 -26.39 0.81
C GLN A 23 4.37 -25.87 1.56
N ALA A 24 5.49 -25.69 0.85
CA ALA A 24 6.71 -25.13 1.42
C ALA A 24 6.57 -23.65 1.79
N GLU A 25 5.91 -22.85 0.95
CA GLU A 25 5.59 -21.45 1.28
C GLU A 25 4.66 -21.35 2.48
N MET A 26 3.57 -22.14 2.50
CA MET A 26 2.66 -22.17 3.64
C MET A 26 3.37 -22.55 4.95
N ALA A 27 4.23 -23.56 4.92
CA ALA A 27 5.00 -23.98 6.09
C ALA A 27 5.94 -22.86 6.59
N ARG A 28 6.59 -22.15 5.66
CA ARG A 28 7.46 -21.01 5.98
C ARG A 28 6.67 -19.86 6.61
N TRP A 29 5.53 -19.48 6.03
CA TRP A 29 4.68 -18.43 6.58
C TRP A 29 4.13 -18.80 7.95
N GLN A 30 3.65 -20.03 8.13
CA GLN A 30 3.19 -20.53 9.43
C GLN A 30 4.31 -20.48 10.47
N GLN A 31 5.53 -20.88 10.10
CA GLN A 31 6.68 -20.82 10.99
C GLN A 31 6.98 -19.39 11.43
N GLN A 32 6.92 -18.42 10.52
CA GLN A 32 7.13 -17.00 10.83
C GLN A 32 5.98 -16.46 11.70
N ALA A 33 4.73 -16.75 11.36
CA ALA A 33 3.55 -16.39 12.15
C ALA A 33 3.65 -16.89 13.59
N ASN A 34 4.16 -18.10 13.82
CA ASN A 34 4.34 -18.67 15.16
C ASN A 34 5.41 -17.95 16.01
N GLN A 35 6.23 -17.06 15.42
CA GLN A 35 7.19 -16.23 16.17
C GLN A 35 6.63 -14.86 16.53
N ILE A 36 5.44 -14.52 16.04
CA ILE A 36 4.82 -13.20 16.17
C ILE A 36 3.75 -13.27 17.25
N THR A 37 3.75 -12.32 18.16
CA THR A 37 2.67 -12.13 19.15
C THR A 37 1.93 -10.86 18.81
N ILE A 38 0.62 -10.97 18.57
CA ILE A 38 -0.27 -9.82 18.34
C ILE A 38 -1.20 -9.73 19.56
N ILE A 39 -1.19 -8.59 20.23
CA ILE A 39 -2.11 -8.28 21.34
C ILE A 39 -2.96 -7.10 20.90
N ARG A 40 -4.28 -7.24 20.89
CA ARG A 40 -5.19 -6.11 20.64
C ARG A 40 -5.68 -5.52 21.96
N ASP A 41 -5.67 -4.19 22.06
CA ASP A 41 -6.20 -3.48 23.22
C ASP A 41 -7.74 -3.39 23.20
N SER A 42 -8.32 -2.63 24.14
CA SER A 42 -9.77 -2.45 24.23
C SER A 42 -10.40 -1.69 23.05
N TYR A 43 -9.59 -1.01 22.24
CA TYR A 43 -10.01 -0.30 21.03
C TYR A 43 -9.72 -1.10 19.75
N GLY A 44 -9.12 -2.29 19.89
CA GLY A 44 -8.73 -3.14 18.77
C GLY A 44 -7.37 -2.80 18.19
N VAL A 45 -6.62 -1.86 18.78
CA VAL A 45 -5.29 -1.44 18.30
C VAL A 45 -4.32 -2.62 18.45
N PRO A 46 -3.70 -3.11 17.36
CA PRO A 46 -2.72 -4.18 17.46
C PRO A 46 -1.38 -3.68 18.01
N HIS A 47 -0.89 -4.38 19.01
CA HIS A 47 0.48 -4.31 19.52
C HIS A 47 1.22 -5.58 19.06
N ILE A 48 2.18 -5.40 18.16
CA ILE A 48 2.81 -6.48 17.41
C ILE A 48 4.24 -6.66 17.89
N TYR A 49 4.55 -7.86 18.36
CA TYR A 49 5.85 -8.24 18.91
C TYR A 49 6.49 -9.36 18.08
N GLY A 50 7.78 -9.25 17.77
CA GLY A 50 8.52 -10.27 17.02
C GLY A 50 10.02 -10.23 17.30
N LYS A 51 10.75 -11.25 16.83
CA LYS A 51 12.21 -11.32 17.04
C LYS A 51 12.97 -10.43 16.06
N THR A 52 12.44 -10.25 14.86
CA THR A 52 13.04 -9.44 13.79
C THR A 52 12.06 -8.40 13.28
N ASP A 53 12.57 -7.33 12.66
CA ASP A 53 11.74 -6.32 12.01
C ASP A 53 10.84 -6.92 10.92
N ALA A 54 11.32 -7.95 10.22
CA ALA A 54 10.54 -8.69 9.23
C ALA A 54 9.37 -9.45 9.86
N ASP A 55 9.52 -10.02 11.06
CA ASP A 55 8.41 -10.65 11.79
C ASP A 55 7.33 -9.61 12.12
N VAL A 56 7.72 -8.44 12.59
CA VAL A 56 6.78 -7.38 12.94
C VAL A 56 6.09 -6.80 11.70
N VAL A 57 6.80 -6.65 10.58
CA VAL A 57 6.21 -6.25 9.29
C VAL A 57 5.22 -7.29 8.77
N PHE A 58 5.53 -8.58 8.87
CA PHE A 58 4.59 -9.65 8.54
C PHE A 58 3.31 -9.52 9.38
N GLY A 59 3.46 -9.37 10.70
CA GLY A 59 2.34 -9.18 11.62
C GLY A 59 1.51 -7.94 11.27
N LEU A 60 2.17 -6.83 10.94
CA LEU A 60 1.51 -5.58 10.56
C LEU A 60 0.58 -5.75 9.36
N LEU A 61 1.03 -6.42 8.31
CA LEU A 61 0.20 -6.58 7.12
C LEU A 61 -0.90 -7.61 7.34
N TYR A 62 -0.63 -8.64 8.14
CA TYR A 62 -1.66 -9.57 8.58
C TYR A 62 -2.78 -8.84 9.34
N THR A 63 -2.46 -8.01 10.34
CA THR A 63 -3.47 -7.27 11.12
C THR A 63 -4.20 -6.23 10.28
N GLN A 64 -3.51 -5.54 9.36
CA GLN A 64 -4.17 -4.61 8.43
C GLN A 64 -5.19 -5.32 7.54
N CYS A 65 -4.91 -6.55 7.10
CA CYS A 65 -5.84 -7.32 6.29
C CYS A 65 -7.01 -7.90 7.11
N GLU A 66 -6.77 -8.27 8.37
CA GLU A 66 -7.86 -8.60 9.31
C GLU A 66 -8.82 -7.43 9.49
N ASP A 67 -8.29 -6.21 9.57
CA ASP A 67 -9.09 -5.01 9.82
C ASP A 67 -9.82 -4.52 8.57
N ASP A 68 -9.13 -4.40 7.43
CA ASP A 68 -9.73 -3.88 6.19
C ASP A 68 -8.95 -4.33 4.92
N PHE A 69 -9.03 -5.62 4.60
CA PHE A 69 -8.43 -6.16 3.37
C PHE A 69 -8.92 -5.45 2.10
N ASP A 70 -10.18 -5.04 2.05
CA ASP A 70 -10.75 -4.38 0.86
C ASP A 70 -10.01 -3.08 0.53
N ARG A 71 -9.70 -2.26 1.54
CA ARG A 71 -8.86 -1.06 1.37
C ARG A 71 -7.42 -1.40 1.00
N VAL A 72 -6.82 -2.39 1.66
CA VAL A 72 -5.45 -2.83 1.32
C VAL A 72 -5.37 -3.22 -0.16
N GLU A 73 -6.30 -4.04 -0.65
CA GLU A 73 -6.36 -4.44 -2.06
C GLU A 73 -6.62 -3.26 -2.99
N THR A 74 -7.62 -2.43 -2.67
CA THR A 74 -8.03 -1.30 -3.52
C THR A 74 -6.88 -0.29 -3.70
N ASN A 75 -6.10 -0.01 -2.65
CA ASN A 75 -4.93 0.88 -2.76
C ASN A 75 -3.87 0.35 -3.73
N TYR A 76 -3.67 -0.96 -3.78
CA TYR A 76 -2.73 -1.55 -4.72
C TYR A 76 -3.28 -1.68 -6.13
N LEU A 77 -4.59 -1.85 -6.30
CA LEU A 77 -5.25 -1.78 -7.60
C LEU A 77 -5.17 -0.38 -8.21
N ASP A 78 -5.38 0.65 -7.39
CA ASP A 78 -5.15 2.04 -7.77
C ASP A 78 -3.69 2.24 -8.21
N ALA A 79 -2.74 1.89 -7.34
CA ALA A 79 -1.32 2.12 -7.58
C ALA A 79 -0.78 1.48 -8.86
N ILE A 80 -1.28 0.29 -9.24
CA ILE A 80 -0.88 -0.41 -10.46
C ILE A 80 -1.80 -0.10 -11.67
N GLY A 81 -2.80 0.77 -11.47
CA GLY A 81 -3.80 1.18 -12.46
C GLY A 81 -4.57 -0.02 -13.03
N ARG A 82 -5.28 -0.76 -12.17
CA ARG A 82 -6.12 -1.91 -12.56
C ARG A 82 -7.53 -1.83 -11.97
N LEU A 83 -8.01 -0.65 -11.58
CA LEU A 83 -9.36 -0.47 -11.07
C LEU A 83 -10.41 -0.75 -12.14
N ALA A 84 -10.15 -0.48 -13.43
CA ALA A 84 -11.12 -0.73 -14.50
C ALA A 84 -11.47 -2.21 -14.68
N GLU A 85 -10.61 -3.13 -14.21
CA GLU A 85 -10.89 -4.57 -14.21
C GLU A 85 -11.91 -4.97 -13.13
N VAL A 86 -12.13 -4.11 -12.13
CA VAL A 86 -13.04 -4.35 -11.00
C VAL A 86 -14.28 -3.46 -11.09
N ASP A 87 -14.07 -2.16 -11.33
CA ASP A 87 -15.10 -1.12 -11.29
C ASP A 87 -15.64 -0.76 -12.69
N GLY A 88 -15.07 -1.34 -13.74
CA GLY A 88 -15.49 -1.18 -15.13
C GLY A 88 -14.93 0.04 -15.85
N GLU A 89 -15.48 0.32 -17.03
CA GLU A 89 -14.92 1.24 -18.03
C GLU A 89 -14.72 2.68 -17.51
N ALA A 90 -15.51 3.11 -16.53
CA ALA A 90 -15.41 4.45 -15.94
C ALA A 90 -14.02 4.72 -15.32
N ALA A 91 -13.32 3.69 -14.85
CA ALA A 91 -11.99 3.81 -14.26
C ALA A 91 -10.83 3.79 -15.28
N LEU A 92 -11.09 3.64 -16.60
CA LEU A 92 -10.02 3.52 -17.61
C LEU A 92 -9.02 4.68 -17.59
N TYR A 93 -9.51 5.92 -17.52
CA TYR A 93 -8.63 7.09 -17.51
C TYR A 93 -7.97 7.34 -16.16
N HIS A 94 -8.55 6.77 -15.10
CA HIS A 94 -7.91 6.71 -13.79
C HIS A 94 -6.71 5.75 -13.83
N ASP A 95 -6.90 4.54 -14.36
CA ASP A 95 -5.84 3.56 -14.55
C ASP A 95 -4.73 4.09 -15.47
N LEU A 96 -5.10 4.77 -16.55
CA LEU A 96 -4.13 5.44 -17.43
C LEU A 96 -3.30 6.47 -16.67
N ARG A 97 -3.95 7.32 -15.86
CA ARG A 97 -3.25 8.31 -15.02
C ARG A 97 -2.28 7.62 -14.07
N ALA A 98 -2.73 6.60 -13.32
CA ALA A 98 -1.87 5.86 -12.41
C ALA A 98 -0.63 5.30 -13.14
N ARG A 99 -0.82 4.62 -14.28
CA ARG A 99 0.29 4.03 -15.05
C ARG A 99 1.24 5.04 -15.71
N LEU A 100 0.82 6.29 -15.91
CA LEU A 100 1.69 7.36 -16.42
C LEU A 100 2.68 7.87 -15.37
N PHE A 101 2.33 7.79 -14.08
CA PHE A 101 3.11 8.36 -12.99
C PHE A 101 3.69 7.32 -12.02
N MET A 102 3.09 6.13 -11.96
CA MET A 102 3.47 5.04 -11.07
C MET A 102 3.93 3.84 -11.90
N ASP A 103 5.25 3.70 -12.03
CA ASP A 103 5.87 2.68 -12.89
C ASP A 103 6.19 1.39 -12.11
N SER A 104 5.35 0.38 -12.29
CA SER A 104 5.59 -0.96 -11.72
C SER A 104 6.87 -1.63 -12.21
N THR A 105 7.32 -1.34 -13.43
CA THR A 105 8.58 -1.89 -13.94
C THR A 105 9.77 -1.31 -13.20
N GLN A 106 9.70 -0.01 -12.85
CA GLN A 106 10.66 0.65 -11.98
C GLN A 106 10.62 0.08 -10.57
N ALA A 107 9.43 -0.09 -9.97
CA ALA A 107 9.29 -0.69 -8.64
C ALA A 107 9.92 -2.09 -8.56
N ILE A 108 9.67 -2.94 -9.57
CA ILE A 108 10.30 -4.26 -9.70
C ILE A 108 11.83 -4.14 -9.81
N ALA A 109 12.33 -3.19 -10.61
CA ALA A 109 13.76 -2.97 -10.76
C ALA A 109 14.42 -2.48 -9.46
N VAL A 110 13.75 -1.60 -8.71
CA VAL A 110 14.20 -1.12 -7.39
C VAL A 110 14.21 -2.27 -6.40
N TYR A 111 13.17 -3.10 -6.32
CA TYR A 111 13.18 -4.29 -5.47
C TYR A 111 14.36 -5.21 -5.80
N LYS A 112 14.63 -5.46 -7.09
CA LYS A 112 15.77 -6.30 -7.53
C LYS A 112 17.10 -5.75 -7.03
N LYS A 113 17.30 -4.44 -7.06
CA LYS A 113 18.52 -3.74 -6.63
C LYS A 113 18.58 -3.41 -5.14
N SER A 114 17.47 -3.59 -4.41
CA SER A 114 17.38 -3.24 -3.00
C SER A 114 18.35 -4.06 -2.15
N PRO A 115 18.91 -3.48 -1.08
CA PRO A 115 19.78 -4.22 -0.18
C PRO A 115 19.03 -5.37 0.50
N ALA A 116 19.77 -6.39 0.94
CA ALA A 116 19.20 -7.61 1.50
C ALA A 116 18.27 -7.35 2.69
N TRP A 117 18.60 -6.37 3.55
CA TRP A 117 17.76 -6.01 4.68
C TRP A 117 16.40 -5.44 4.24
N MET A 118 16.37 -4.62 3.18
CA MET A 118 15.12 -4.05 2.66
C MET A 118 14.28 -5.11 1.97
N LYS A 119 14.91 -6.01 1.19
CA LYS A 119 14.22 -7.15 0.58
C LYS A 119 13.50 -7.99 1.65
N LYS A 120 14.13 -8.25 2.80
CA LYS A 120 13.49 -8.99 3.90
C LYS A 120 12.19 -8.34 4.40
N LEU A 121 12.15 -7.00 4.52
CA LEU A 121 10.95 -6.28 4.93
C LEU A 121 9.86 -6.32 3.84
N LEU A 122 10.27 -6.13 2.59
CA LEU A 122 9.39 -6.18 1.42
C LEU A 122 8.80 -7.58 1.19
N ASP A 123 9.61 -8.63 1.39
CA ASP A 123 9.17 -10.02 1.34
C ASP A 123 8.18 -10.30 2.48
N ALA A 124 8.47 -9.83 3.71
CA ALA A 124 7.56 -9.96 4.85
C ALA A 124 6.21 -9.24 4.66
N PHE A 125 6.20 -8.07 4.01
CA PHE A 125 4.98 -7.38 3.61
C PHE A 125 4.09 -8.29 2.74
N ALA A 126 4.68 -8.89 1.71
CA ALA A 126 3.95 -9.75 0.79
C ALA A 126 3.52 -11.05 1.47
N ASP A 127 4.40 -11.63 2.27
CA ASP A 127 4.16 -12.87 3.01
C ASP A 127 3.02 -12.71 4.03
N GLY A 128 2.99 -11.64 4.82
CA GLY A 128 1.92 -11.40 5.81
C GLY A 128 0.54 -11.26 5.15
N THR A 129 0.49 -10.49 4.06
CA THR A 129 -0.74 -10.31 3.26
C THR A 129 -1.21 -11.61 2.62
N ASN A 130 -0.29 -12.36 2.00
CA ASN A 130 -0.62 -13.62 1.33
C ASN A 130 -0.96 -14.74 2.32
N TYR A 131 -0.33 -14.74 3.50
CA TYR A 131 -0.67 -15.67 4.57
C TYR A 131 -2.07 -15.43 5.12
N TYR A 132 -2.46 -14.16 5.30
CA TYR A 132 -3.85 -13.82 5.63
C TYR A 132 -4.83 -14.39 4.59
N LEU A 133 -4.60 -14.13 3.29
CA LEU A 133 -5.45 -14.66 2.22
C LEU A 133 -5.52 -16.20 2.19
N ALA A 134 -4.41 -16.87 2.46
CA ALA A 134 -4.36 -18.34 2.47
C ALA A 134 -5.09 -18.95 3.68
N THR A 135 -5.11 -18.24 4.82
CA THR A 135 -5.73 -18.70 6.08
C THR A 135 -7.18 -18.24 6.24
N HIS A 136 -7.64 -17.27 5.43
CA HIS A 136 -8.98 -16.71 5.46
C HIS A 136 -9.72 -16.93 4.13
N PRO A 137 -10.06 -18.18 3.77
CA PRO A 137 -10.67 -18.50 2.47
C PRO A 137 -12.07 -17.87 2.26
N GLY A 138 -12.68 -17.32 3.32
CA GLY A 138 -13.91 -16.54 3.22
C GLY A 138 -13.73 -15.14 2.63
N VAL A 139 -12.49 -14.60 2.69
CA VAL A 139 -12.13 -13.32 2.06
C VAL A 139 -12.06 -13.53 0.55
N LYS A 140 -12.73 -12.67 -0.20
CA LYS A 140 -12.79 -12.74 -1.67
C LYS A 140 -12.07 -11.52 -2.26
N PRO A 141 -10.82 -11.69 -2.74
CA PRO A 141 -10.15 -10.62 -3.47
C PRO A 141 -10.95 -10.20 -4.70
N LYS A 142 -11.05 -8.89 -4.91
CA LYS A 142 -11.61 -8.28 -6.13
C LYS A 142 -10.80 -8.72 -7.35
N LEU A 143 -9.47 -8.75 -7.25
CA LEU A 143 -8.58 -9.10 -8.35
C LEU A 143 -7.22 -9.66 -7.89
N LEU A 144 -6.62 -9.11 -6.82
CA LEU A 144 -5.27 -9.46 -6.34
C LEU A 144 -5.29 -10.70 -5.47
N LYS A 145 -5.12 -11.87 -6.10
CA LYS A 145 -4.98 -13.16 -5.40
C LYS A 145 -3.59 -13.37 -4.77
N ARG A 146 -2.62 -12.52 -5.12
CA ARG A 146 -1.25 -12.60 -4.60
C ARG A 146 -0.57 -11.25 -4.64
N PHE A 147 -0.10 -10.80 -3.48
CA PHE A 147 0.70 -9.61 -3.29
C PHE A 147 2.17 -9.93 -3.54
N GLN A 148 2.91 -8.98 -4.11
CA GLN A 148 4.30 -9.15 -4.51
C GLN A 148 5.21 -8.24 -3.68
N PRO A 149 6.45 -8.68 -3.37
CA PRO A 149 7.37 -7.90 -2.53
C PRO A 149 7.71 -6.50 -3.05
N TRP A 150 7.65 -6.29 -4.36
CA TRP A 150 7.94 -4.97 -4.94
C TRP A 150 6.79 -3.96 -4.78
N MET A 151 5.58 -4.42 -4.45
CA MET A 151 4.39 -3.58 -4.43
C MET A 151 4.50 -2.35 -3.52
N PRO A 152 5.05 -2.41 -2.29
CA PRO A 152 5.22 -1.22 -1.45
C PRO A 152 6.03 -0.11 -2.12
N LEU A 153 6.92 -0.44 -3.05
CA LEU A 153 7.74 0.52 -3.79
C LEU A 153 6.97 1.27 -4.88
N MET A 154 5.70 0.93 -5.11
CA MET A 154 4.78 1.77 -5.90
C MET A 154 4.50 3.10 -5.20
N PHE A 155 4.71 3.16 -3.89
CA PHE A 155 4.48 4.35 -3.08
C PHE A 155 5.80 5.01 -2.69
N SER A 156 6.03 6.22 -3.20
CA SER A 156 7.31 6.92 -3.06
C SER A 156 7.48 7.70 -1.74
N GLU A 157 6.40 7.97 -1.02
CA GLU A 157 6.42 8.88 0.14
C GLU A 157 5.88 8.27 1.45
N GLY A 158 5.61 6.96 1.50
CA GLY A 158 5.09 6.32 2.72
C GLY A 158 3.62 6.54 3.04
N SER A 159 2.95 7.39 2.27
CA SER A 159 1.49 7.44 2.12
C SER A 159 1.07 6.69 0.85
N ILE A 160 -0.22 6.70 0.48
CA ILE A 160 -0.70 6.21 -0.82
C ILE A 160 -0.35 7.24 -1.90
N GLY A 161 0.93 7.26 -2.29
CA GLY A 161 1.44 7.87 -3.52
C GLY A 161 1.46 9.40 -3.57
N GLY A 162 2.35 9.94 -4.41
CA GLY A 162 2.35 11.37 -4.72
C GLY A 162 1.00 11.81 -5.31
N ASN A 163 0.67 13.09 -5.15
CA ASN A 163 -0.63 13.65 -5.56
C ASN A 163 -0.79 13.72 -7.09
N ILE A 164 -0.99 12.57 -7.74
CA ILE A 164 -1.34 12.47 -9.16
C ILE A 164 -2.77 12.93 -9.43
N SER A 165 -3.59 13.09 -8.37
CA SER A 165 -4.99 13.48 -8.51
C SER A 165 -5.18 14.87 -9.11
N VAL A 166 -4.16 15.74 -9.04
CA VAL A 166 -4.11 17.05 -9.71
C VAL A 166 -4.17 16.94 -11.24
N VAL A 167 -3.84 15.77 -11.79
CA VAL A 167 -3.96 15.50 -13.22
C VAL A 167 -5.39 15.05 -13.52
N SER A 168 -6.14 15.91 -14.23
CA SER A 168 -7.53 15.65 -14.63
C SER A 168 -7.63 14.45 -15.57
N THR A 169 -8.49 13.50 -15.19
CA THR A 169 -8.86 12.33 -15.99
C THR A 169 -9.65 12.71 -17.24
N GLU A 170 -10.43 13.80 -17.19
CA GLU A 170 -11.22 14.31 -18.31
C GLU A 170 -10.29 14.90 -19.39
N ARG A 171 -9.24 15.62 -18.99
CA ARG A 171 -8.24 16.15 -19.93
C ARG A 171 -7.44 15.03 -20.57
N LEU A 172 -7.05 14.01 -19.80
CA LEU A 172 -6.43 12.80 -20.35
C LEU A 172 -7.36 12.12 -21.36
N LYS A 173 -8.64 11.96 -21.01
CA LYS A 173 -9.66 11.40 -21.91
C LYS A 173 -9.76 12.18 -23.21
N ALA A 174 -9.96 13.49 -23.13
CA ALA A 174 -10.09 14.36 -24.31
C ALA A 174 -8.86 14.27 -25.22
N PHE A 175 -7.65 14.25 -24.64
CA PHE A 175 -6.40 14.12 -25.37
C PHE A 175 -6.34 12.80 -26.18
N TYR A 176 -6.65 11.66 -25.56
CA TYR A 176 -6.56 10.36 -26.23
C TYR A 176 -7.74 10.04 -27.15
N THR A 177 -8.91 10.66 -26.97
CA THR A 177 -10.07 10.44 -27.86
C THR A 177 -10.16 11.44 -29.02
N ASN A 178 -9.18 12.33 -29.20
CA ASN A 178 -9.23 13.43 -30.19
C ASN A 178 -10.51 14.28 -30.12
N ASN A 179 -11.16 14.31 -28.96
CA ASN A 179 -12.27 15.23 -28.72
C ASN A 179 -11.67 16.53 -28.20
N LYS A 180 -12.10 17.66 -28.75
CA LYS A 180 -11.73 18.97 -28.17
C LYS A 180 -12.23 18.97 -26.72
N SER A 181 -11.31 19.02 -25.76
CA SER A 181 -11.65 19.25 -24.36
C SER A 181 -12.41 20.59 -24.30
N THR A 182 -13.70 20.56 -24.01
CA THR A 182 -14.51 21.78 -23.85
C THR A 182 -14.19 22.53 -22.56
N SER A 183 -13.32 21.98 -21.74
CA SER A 183 -13.05 22.44 -20.39
C SER A 183 -11.83 23.37 -20.35
N TRP A 184 -12.08 24.66 -20.59
CA TRP A 184 -11.60 25.65 -19.63
C TRP A 184 -12.29 25.31 -18.31
N ILE A 185 -11.61 24.58 -17.43
CA ILE A 185 -12.11 24.38 -16.07
C ILE A 185 -11.83 25.69 -15.32
N ASN A 186 -12.81 26.59 -15.32
CA ASN A 186 -12.97 27.49 -14.19
C ASN A 186 -13.69 26.68 -13.10
N ASP A 187 -13.08 26.58 -11.92
CA ASP A 187 -13.74 26.28 -10.64
C ASP A 187 -14.14 24.84 -10.23
N PHE A 188 -13.83 23.75 -10.96
CA PHE A 188 -13.99 22.39 -10.37
C PHE A 188 -13.09 22.19 -9.14
N GLU A 189 -11.94 22.88 -9.08
CA GLU A 189 -11.04 22.84 -7.92
C GLU A 189 -11.56 23.55 -6.68
N LYS A 190 -12.62 24.36 -6.79
CA LYS A 190 -12.99 25.32 -5.73
C LYS A 190 -14.16 24.87 -4.85
N TYR A 191 -15.05 24.02 -5.36
CA TYR A 191 -16.31 23.68 -4.68
C TYR A 191 -16.39 22.24 -4.15
N GLU A 192 -15.54 21.31 -4.62
CA GLU A 192 -15.51 19.91 -4.14
C GLU A 192 -14.18 19.49 -3.49
N ARG A 193 -13.27 20.44 -3.26
CA ARG A 193 -12.02 20.12 -2.58
C ARG A 193 -12.29 19.92 -1.10
N GLU A 194 -12.35 18.65 -0.68
CA GLU A 194 -12.27 18.28 0.74
C GLU A 194 -11.15 19.10 1.41
N PRO A 195 -11.34 19.62 2.64
CA PRO A 195 -10.32 20.38 3.33
C PRO A 195 -9.00 19.61 3.38
N VAL A 196 -8.02 20.06 2.61
CA VAL A 196 -6.67 19.48 2.60
C VAL A 196 -5.79 20.19 3.61
N GLY A 197 -4.95 19.45 4.31
CA GLY A 197 -3.97 20.02 5.23
C GLY A 197 -3.66 19.10 6.39
N SER A 198 -2.87 19.58 7.33
CA SER A 198 -2.52 18.87 8.56
C SER A 198 -1.93 19.90 9.53
N ASN A 199 -2.09 19.68 10.83
CA ASN A 199 -1.39 20.44 11.86
C ASN A 199 -0.30 19.59 12.50
N GLY A 200 0.79 20.24 12.88
CA GLY A 200 1.88 19.63 13.63
C GLY A 200 2.62 20.64 14.47
N PHE A 201 2.89 20.29 15.74
CA PHE A 201 3.68 21.13 16.64
C PHE A 201 4.78 20.32 17.28
N ALA A 202 5.99 20.87 17.31
CA ALA A 202 7.10 20.40 18.14
C ALA A 202 7.49 21.51 19.12
N ILE A 203 7.36 21.25 20.42
CA ILE A 203 7.63 22.22 21.48
C ILE A 203 8.91 21.79 22.21
N ALA A 204 9.92 22.66 22.19
CA ALA A 204 11.19 22.41 22.86
C ALA A 204 11.03 22.33 24.40
N PRO A 205 11.87 21.54 25.10
CA PRO A 205 11.91 21.46 26.57
C PRO A 205 11.89 22.80 27.29
N ALA A 206 12.59 23.81 26.77
CA ALA A 206 12.66 25.14 27.36
C ALA A 206 11.29 25.84 27.43
N LYS A 207 10.33 25.43 26.59
CA LYS A 207 8.98 25.98 26.48
C LYS A 207 7.90 25.10 27.13
N SER A 208 8.26 23.96 27.74
CA SER A 208 7.31 23.09 28.45
C SER A 208 7.50 23.17 29.97
N ALA A 209 6.40 23.02 30.72
CA ALA A 209 6.44 23.00 32.18
C ALA A 209 7.21 21.79 32.72
N THR A 210 7.10 20.65 32.05
CA THR A 210 7.74 19.38 32.43
C THR A 210 9.20 19.27 32.02
N LYS A 211 9.73 20.22 31.24
CA LYS A 211 11.06 20.16 30.61
C LYS A 211 11.25 18.95 29.67
N ASN A 212 10.17 18.33 29.23
CA ASN A 212 10.17 17.34 28.15
C ASN A 212 9.73 17.99 26.85
N ALA A 213 10.23 17.51 25.71
CA ALA A 213 9.70 17.92 24.42
C ALA A 213 8.25 17.44 24.27
N LEU A 214 7.40 18.20 23.59
CA LEU A 214 6.01 17.82 23.28
C LEU A 214 5.81 17.79 21.76
N LEU A 215 5.01 16.82 21.28
CA LEU A 215 4.69 16.64 19.87
C LEU A 215 3.16 16.53 19.69
N LEU A 216 2.62 17.25 18.70
CA LEU A 216 1.25 17.08 18.21
C LEU A 216 1.29 16.43 16.83
N ILE A 217 0.64 15.28 16.69
CA ILE A 217 0.42 14.57 15.42
C ILE A 217 -1.06 14.75 15.04
N ASN A 218 -1.35 15.59 14.06
CA ASN A 218 -2.74 15.90 13.67
C ASN A 218 -2.91 16.03 12.15
N PRO A 219 -2.80 14.91 11.40
CA PRO A 219 -3.11 14.89 9.98
C PRO A 219 -4.61 15.11 9.71
N HIS A 220 -4.96 15.80 8.63
CA HIS A 220 -6.33 15.85 8.11
C HIS A 220 -6.40 15.11 6.77
N THR A 221 -6.83 13.85 6.83
CA THR A 221 -7.03 12.97 5.67
C THR A 221 -8.50 12.54 5.59
N SER A 222 -8.89 11.88 4.51
CA SER A 222 -10.21 11.25 4.42
C SER A 222 -10.48 10.34 5.63
N PHE A 223 -11.75 10.22 6.02
CA PHE A 223 -12.14 9.36 7.13
C PHE A 223 -11.73 7.90 6.87
N TYR A 224 -11.31 7.20 7.92
CA TYR A 224 -10.89 5.79 7.89
C TYR A 224 -9.67 5.49 7.01
N PHE A 225 -8.85 6.51 6.70
CA PHE A 225 -7.68 6.39 5.83
C PHE A 225 -6.48 5.67 6.50
N ARG A 226 -6.47 5.58 7.83
CA ARG A 226 -5.33 5.07 8.59
C ARG A 226 -5.76 4.10 9.69
N SER A 227 -4.85 3.19 10.00
CA SER A 227 -4.92 2.32 11.19
C SER A 227 -3.88 2.74 12.21
N GLU A 228 -4.19 2.56 13.48
CA GLU A 228 -3.28 2.77 14.61
C GLU A 228 -2.66 1.43 15.00
N VAL A 229 -1.36 1.40 15.30
CA VAL A 229 -0.63 0.15 15.59
C VAL A 229 0.66 0.43 16.35
N GLN A 230 1.09 -0.53 17.16
CA GLN A 230 2.44 -0.61 17.71
C GLN A 230 3.24 -1.75 17.07
N MET A 231 4.49 -1.46 16.73
CA MET A 231 5.46 -2.41 16.17
C MET A 231 6.68 -2.49 17.10
N VAL A 232 6.99 -3.68 17.63
CA VAL A 232 8.12 -3.91 18.53
C VAL A 232 8.91 -5.17 18.12
N SER A 233 10.21 -5.04 17.87
CA SER A 233 11.10 -6.16 17.57
C SER A 233 12.28 -6.24 18.55
N ASP A 234 12.79 -7.45 18.78
CA ASP A 234 14.06 -7.66 19.51
C ASP A 234 15.28 -7.15 18.70
N ALA A 235 15.10 -6.85 17.41
CA ALA A 235 16.11 -6.26 16.53
C ALA A 235 16.25 -4.73 16.67
N GLY A 236 15.38 -4.09 17.48
CA GLY A 236 15.49 -2.67 17.83
C GLY A 236 14.38 -1.79 17.26
N LEU A 237 13.44 -2.33 16.48
CA LEU A 237 12.24 -1.60 16.08
C LEU A 237 11.35 -1.40 17.31
N ASN A 238 11.02 -0.16 17.62
CA ASN A 238 9.91 0.18 18.51
C ASN A 238 9.29 1.46 17.96
N ALA A 239 8.05 1.36 17.47
CA ALA A 239 7.31 2.48 16.91
C ALA A 239 5.82 2.31 17.18
N TYR A 240 5.18 3.39 17.57
CA TYR A 240 3.74 3.48 17.78
C TYR A 240 3.18 4.61 16.91
N GLY A 241 2.08 4.37 16.20
CA GLY A 241 1.40 5.45 15.49
C GLY A 241 0.50 4.97 14.37
N ALA A 242 0.32 5.83 13.39
CA ALA A 242 -0.60 5.62 12.28
C ALA A 242 0.12 5.08 11.04
N VAL A 243 -0.45 4.03 10.46
CA VAL A 243 -0.09 3.48 9.14
C VAL A 243 -1.19 3.79 8.13
N THR A 244 -0.80 3.94 6.88
CA THR A 244 -1.75 3.96 5.77
C THR A 244 -1.97 2.52 5.29
N TRP A 245 -3.21 2.17 4.92
CA TRP A 245 -3.56 0.79 4.51
C TRP A 245 -2.66 0.26 3.39
N GLY A 246 -2.02 -0.87 3.63
CA GLY A 246 -1.04 -1.50 2.74
C GLY A 246 0.40 -1.03 2.93
N GLN A 247 0.69 -0.06 3.79
CA GLN A 247 2.06 0.33 4.09
C GLN A 247 2.67 -0.55 5.19
N PHE A 248 3.98 -0.75 5.13
CA PHE A 248 4.73 -1.66 6.01
C PHE A 248 5.51 -0.94 7.12
N PHE A 249 5.22 0.33 7.37
CA PHE A 249 5.88 1.13 8.40
C PHE A 249 4.97 2.23 8.97
N ILE A 250 5.27 2.66 10.20
CA ILE A 250 4.60 3.78 10.88
C ILE A 250 4.93 5.10 10.19
N TYR A 251 3.99 5.62 9.41
CA TYR A 251 4.20 6.85 8.64
C TYR A 251 4.23 8.10 9.54
N GLN A 252 3.40 8.12 10.59
CA GLN A 252 3.41 9.18 11.60
C GLN A 252 3.28 8.55 12.97
N GLY A 253 4.18 8.90 13.89
CA GLY A 253 4.21 8.21 15.17
C GLY A 253 5.34 8.67 16.07
N PHE A 254 5.61 7.85 17.06
CA PHE A 254 6.64 8.11 18.07
C PHE A 254 7.16 6.79 18.66
N ASN A 255 8.25 6.91 19.40
CA ASN A 255 8.77 5.87 20.27
C ASN A 255 9.34 6.51 21.54
N GLN A 256 10.06 5.73 22.34
CA GLN A 256 10.63 6.20 23.61
C GLN A 256 11.72 7.28 23.46
N HIS A 257 12.23 7.55 22.24
CA HIS A 257 13.34 8.45 21.98
C HIS A 257 12.97 9.64 21.09
N CYS A 258 12.03 9.48 20.15
CA CYS A 258 11.65 10.54 19.22
C CYS A 258 10.20 10.39 18.75
N GLY A 259 9.71 11.42 18.06
CA GLY A 259 8.46 11.37 17.32
C GLY A 259 8.55 12.18 16.03
N TRP A 260 7.71 11.83 15.07
CA TRP A 260 7.70 12.42 13.74
C TRP A 260 6.26 12.57 13.24
N MET A 261 6.05 13.63 12.47
CA MET A 261 4.77 13.91 11.83
C MET A 261 5.02 14.63 10.51
N HIS A 262 4.01 14.60 9.65
CA HIS A 262 4.08 15.17 8.31
C HIS A 262 2.88 16.09 8.08
N THR A 263 3.11 17.24 7.44
CA THR A 263 2.07 18.10 6.90
C THR A 263 2.26 18.22 5.40
N SER A 264 1.16 18.35 4.66
CA SER A 264 1.24 18.73 3.24
C SER A 264 2.02 20.04 3.09
N SER A 265 3.00 20.05 2.20
CA SER A 265 3.80 21.23 1.84
C SER A 265 3.48 21.64 0.41
N SER A 266 3.59 22.93 0.10
CA SER A 266 3.51 23.47 -1.27
C SER A 266 4.87 23.55 -1.98
N ALA A 267 5.89 22.89 -1.41
CA ALA A 267 7.25 22.84 -1.94
C ALA A 267 7.35 22.03 -3.24
#